data_AF-A0A238BNW9-F1
#
_entry.id   AF-A0A238BNW9-F1
#
_cell.length_a   1.000
_cell.length_b   1.000
_cell.length_c   1.000
_cell.angle_alpha   90.00
_cell.angle_beta   90.00
_cell.angle_gamma   90.00
#
_symmetry.space_group_name_H-M   'P 1'
#
loop_
_entity.id
_entity.type
_entity.pdbx_description
1 polymer ?
#
loop_
_entity_poly.entity_id
_entity_poly.type
_entity_poly.pdbx_seq_one_letter_code
_entity_poly.pdbx_strand_id
1 'polypeptide(L)'
;MLLDNIFHAVELGVRDRIILVNNTFIIPGHIPNIMPDENNEAIKYMMYGEQNGQLIDKLIAPMIDMNFTVGIFSNTSEFMALRLITFWNPTGVTLSPQTKNIIQMARNRAVNELYRWYSDQHFEAVDTRLGNVLLLLCPITAIRLSNHLDNE
;
A
#
# COMPACT_ATOMS: atom_id res chain seq x y z
N MET A 1 -1.70 -8.87 -3.29
CA MET A 1 -2.82 -9.25 -2.41
C MET A 1 -3.10 -8.20 -1.35
N LEU A 2 -2.18 -7.91 -0.41
CA LEU A 2 -2.43 -6.90 0.63
C LEU A 2 -2.64 -5.48 0.07
N LEU A 3 -1.74 -5.03 -0.81
CA LEU A 3 -1.88 -3.75 -1.50
C LEU A 3 -3.23 -3.66 -2.24
N ASP A 4 -3.62 -4.73 -2.94
CA ASP A 4 -4.89 -4.75 -3.67
C ASP A 4 -6.10 -4.57 -2.74
N ASN A 5 -6.10 -5.17 -1.54
CA ASN A 5 -7.16 -4.95 -0.53
C ASN A 5 -7.19 -3.50 0.01
N ILE A 6 -6.01 -2.91 0.27
CA ILE A 6 -5.89 -1.51 0.71
C ILE A 6 -6.47 -0.58 -0.35
N PHE A 7 -6.07 -0.78 -1.60
CA PHE A 7 -6.52 0.05 -2.70
C PHE A 7 -8.01 -0.12 -2.98
N HIS A 8 -8.53 -1.34 -2.85
CA HIS A 8 -9.97 -1.57 -2.95
C HIS A 8 -10.75 -0.83 -1.85
N ALA A 9 -10.24 -0.78 -0.61
CA ALA A 9 -10.84 0.02 0.46
C ALA A 9 -10.80 1.54 0.16
N VAL A 10 -9.68 2.04 -0.41
CA VAL A 10 -9.54 3.44 -0.83
C VAL A 10 -10.51 3.79 -1.96
N GLU A 11 -10.65 2.91 -2.96
CA GLU A 11 -11.59 3.09 -4.08
C GLU A 11 -13.04 3.19 -3.59
N LEU A 12 -13.40 2.40 -2.57
CA LEU A 12 -14.72 2.44 -1.95
C LEU A 12 -14.89 3.59 -0.94
N GLY A 13 -13.82 4.34 -0.64
CA GLY A 13 -13.85 5.44 0.33
C GLY A 13 -14.05 4.99 1.78
N VAL A 14 -13.72 3.74 2.10
CA VAL A 14 -14.00 3.11 3.38
C VAL A 14 -12.83 3.31 4.35
N ARG A 15 -13.13 3.82 5.57
CA ARG A 15 -12.13 4.25 6.56
C ARG A 15 -12.17 3.50 7.89
N ASP A 16 -13.08 2.54 8.05
CA ASP A 16 -13.31 1.85 9.32
C ASP A 16 -13.06 0.34 9.22
N ARG A 17 -12.79 -0.16 8.01
CA ARG A 17 -12.62 -1.59 7.70
C ARG A 17 -11.76 -1.78 6.47
N ILE A 18 -11.10 -2.92 6.40
CA ILE A 18 -10.36 -3.37 5.22
C ILE A 18 -11.30 -4.23 4.38
N ILE A 19 -11.56 -3.82 3.13
CA ILE A 19 -12.34 -4.60 2.19
C ILE A 19 -11.40 -5.59 1.49
N LEU A 20 -11.73 -6.86 1.57
CA LEU A 20 -11.03 -7.93 0.87
C LEU A 20 -11.58 -8.05 -0.55
N VAL A 21 -10.74 -8.45 -1.50
CA VAL A 21 -11.11 -8.63 -2.92
C VAL A 21 -12.31 -9.57 -3.18
N ASN A 22 -12.71 -10.38 -2.21
CA ASN A 22 -13.89 -11.24 -2.27
C ASN A 22 -15.16 -10.57 -1.71
N ASN A 23 -15.16 -9.25 -1.52
CA ASN A 23 -16.24 -8.45 -0.92
C ASN A 23 -16.56 -8.78 0.56
N THR A 24 -15.67 -9.50 1.24
CA THR A 24 -15.72 -9.60 2.71
C THR A 24 -14.91 -8.48 3.33
N PHE A 25 -15.05 -8.27 4.64
CA PHE A 25 -14.37 -7.16 5.32
C PHE A 25 -13.81 -7.57 6.66
N ILE A 26 -12.73 -6.90 7.05
CA ILE A 26 -12.08 -7.02 8.35
C ILE A 26 -12.26 -5.69 9.07
N ILE A 27 -12.80 -5.73 10.28
CA ILE A 27 -12.86 -4.57 11.18
C ILE A 27 -11.73 -4.72 12.20
N PRO A 28 -10.69 -3.86 12.17
CA PRO A 28 -9.64 -3.89 13.17
C PRO A 28 -10.22 -3.70 14.58
N GLY A 29 -9.67 -4.43 15.54
CA GLY A 29 -10.15 -4.48 16.92
C GLY A 29 -11.40 -5.35 17.15
N HIS A 30 -12.06 -5.85 16.08
CA HIS A 30 -13.26 -6.65 16.20
C HIS A 30 -13.01 -8.11 15.79
N ILE A 31 -12.54 -8.91 16.74
CA ILE A 31 -12.27 -10.34 16.53
C ILE A 31 -13.61 -11.10 16.51
N PRO A 32 -13.98 -11.79 15.41
CA PRO A 32 -15.21 -12.58 15.37
C PRO A 32 -15.13 -13.79 16.31
N ASN A 33 -16.20 -14.04 17.07
CA ASN A 33 -16.27 -15.11 18.07
C ASN A 33 -16.24 -16.53 17.48
N ILE A 34 -16.59 -16.69 16.20
CA ILE A 34 -16.68 -18.01 15.55
C ILE A 34 -15.95 -17.91 14.20
N MET A 35 -14.81 -18.57 14.11
CA MET A 35 -14.17 -18.90 12.85
C MET A 35 -14.16 -20.42 12.70
N PRO A 36 -14.33 -20.96 11.48
CA PRO A 36 -14.41 -22.39 11.23
C PRO A 36 -13.11 -23.17 11.55
N ASP A 37 -12.05 -22.50 12.00
CA ASP A 37 -10.79 -23.12 12.42
C ASP A 37 -10.35 -22.49 13.75
N GLU A 38 -10.66 -23.14 14.87
CA GLU A 38 -10.51 -22.61 16.24
C GLU A 38 -9.05 -22.46 16.71
N ASN A 39 -8.07 -22.95 15.94
CA ASN A 39 -6.73 -23.25 16.46
C ASN A 39 -5.64 -22.21 16.21
N ASN A 40 -5.94 -21.02 15.71
CA ASN A 40 -4.88 -20.04 15.44
C ASN A 40 -5.22 -18.62 15.90
N GLU A 41 -5.25 -18.41 17.22
CA GLU A 41 -5.31 -17.08 17.85
C GLU A 41 -4.28 -16.11 17.25
N ALA A 42 -3.08 -16.59 16.89
CA ALA A 42 -2.08 -15.77 16.21
C ALA A 42 -2.58 -15.20 14.88
N ILE A 43 -3.29 -16.00 14.06
CA ILE A 43 -3.92 -15.53 12.81
C ILE A 43 -5.04 -14.53 13.12
N LYS A 44 -5.83 -14.74 14.18
CA LYS A 44 -6.88 -13.79 14.58
C LYS A 44 -6.30 -12.44 14.97
N TYR A 45 -5.26 -12.40 15.81
CA TYR A 45 -4.58 -11.15 16.17
C TYR A 45 -3.83 -10.54 14.98
N MET A 46 -3.30 -11.34 14.06
CA MET A 46 -2.69 -10.83 12.83
C MET A 46 -3.72 -10.17 11.89
N MET A 47 -4.94 -10.74 11.79
CA MET A 47 -5.99 -10.23 10.92
C MET A 47 -6.83 -9.11 11.54
N TYR A 48 -7.13 -9.17 12.82
CA TYR A 48 -8.03 -8.23 13.48
C TYR A 48 -7.34 -7.37 14.54
N GLY A 49 -6.05 -7.55 14.78
CA GLY A 49 -5.30 -6.80 15.78
C GLY A 49 -4.98 -5.36 15.36
N GLU A 50 -4.26 -4.69 16.25
CA GLU A 50 -3.95 -3.26 16.16
C GLU A 50 -3.15 -2.90 14.89
N GLN A 51 -2.34 -3.83 14.36
CA GLN A 51 -1.55 -3.62 13.13
C GLN A 51 -2.44 -3.25 11.93
N ASN A 52 -3.62 -3.86 11.80
CA ASN A 52 -4.56 -3.51 10.73
C ASN A 52 -5.33 -2.21 11.00
N GLY A 53 -5.46 -1.80 12.26
CA GLY A 53 -5.94 -0.45 12.60
C GLY A 53 -4.94 0.61 12.15
N GLN A 54 -3.66 0.37 12.45
CA GLN A 54 -2.57 1.25 11.99
C GLN A 54 -2.46 1.30 10.46
N LEU A 55 -2.83 0.22 9.75
CA LEU A 55 -2.93 0.21 8.29
C LEU A 55 -3.97 1.21 7.79
N ILE A 56 -5.12 1.26 8.43
CA ILE A 56 -6.17 2.20 8.08
C ILE A 56 -5.66 3.64 8.32
N ASP A 57 -5.14 3.92 9.51
CA ASP A 57 -4.75 5.27 9.91
C ASP A 57 -3.54 5.81 9.13
N LYS A 58 -2.57 4.96 8.81
CA LYS A 58 -1.30 5.37 8.18
C LYS A 58 -1.32 5.27 6.65
N LEU A 59 -2.30 4.59 6.07
CA LEU A 59 -2.32 4.25 4.65
C LEU A 59 -3.67 4.57 4.01
N ILE A 60 -4.76 3.93 4.44
CA ILE A 60 -6.07 4.09 3.81
C ILE A 60 -6.63 5.50 4.01
N ALA A 61 -6.65 6.01 5.24
CA ALA A 61 -7.18 7.35 5.53
C ALA A 61 -6.39 8.45 4.81
N PRO A 62 -5.03 8.49 4.84
CA PRO A 62 -4.25 9.47 4.08
C PRO A 62 -4.48 9.37 2.57
N MET A 63 -4.62 8.16 2.01
CA MET A 63 -4.93 7.97 0.59
C MET A 63 -6.30 8.54 0.23
N ILE A 64 -7.32 8.33 1.06
CA ILE A 64 -8.65 8.90 0.80
C ILE A 64 -8.64 10.42 0.98
N ASP A 65 -8.02 10.93 2.05
CA ASP A 65 -7.94 12.38 2.34
C ASP A 65 -7.27 13.16 1.22
N MET A 66 -6.29 12.54 0.56
CA MET A 66 -5.59 13.16 -0.56
C MET A 66 -6.27 12.89 -1.92
N ASN A 67 -7.44 12.25 -1.99
CA ASN A 67 -8.06 11.84 -3.26
C ASN A 67 -7.09 11.03 -4.14
N PHE A 68 -6.45 10.02 -3.56
CA PHE A 68 -5.53 9.14 -4.27
C PHE A 68 -6.20 8.46 -5.47
N THR A 69 -5.56 8.46 -6.63
CA THR A 69 -6.15 7.95 -7.87
C THR A 69 -5.99 6.43 -7.98
N VAL A 70 -7.08 5.69 -7.72
CA VAL A 70 -7.07 4.21 -7.65
C VAL A 70 -7.92 3.52 -8.73
N GLY A 71 -8.93 4.18 -9.31
CA GLY A 71 -10.01 3.51 -10.07
C GLY A 71 -10.12 3.79 -11.58
N ILE A 72 -10.97 3.03 -12.28
CA ILE A 72 -11.21 3.07 -13.75
C ILE A 72 -11.63 4.46 -14.28
N PHE A 73 -12.31 5.28 -13.48
CA PHE A 73 -12.81 6.61 -13.89
C PHE A 73 -11.84 7.76 -13.58
N SER A 74 -10.72 7.49 -12.88
CA SER A 74 -9.68 8.46 -12.56
C SER A 74 -8.33 7.79 -12.76
N ASN A 75 -7.74 8.04 -13.94
CA ASN A 75 -6.37 7.75 -14.34
C ASN A 75 -5.51 7.09 -13.25
N THR A 76 -5.34 5.76 -13.36
CA THR A 76 -4.72 4.82 -12.41
C THR A 76 -3.21 5.02 -12.15
N SER A 77 -2.69 6.20 -12.43
CA SER A 77 -1.26 6.47 -12.52
C SER A 77 -0.56 6.43 -11.16
N GLU A 78 -1.15 6.99 -10.11
CA GLU A 78 -0.51 6.99 -8.78
C GLU A 78 -0.40 5.58 -8.20
N PHE A 79 -1.47 4.77 -8.33
CA PHE A 79 -1.48 3.38 -7.88
C PHE A 79 -0.44 2.53 -8.63
N MET A 80 -0.44 2.60 -9.97
CA MET A 80 0.52 1.84 -10.78
C MET A 80 1.96 2.26 -10.50
N ALA A 81 2.22 3.56 -10.32
CA ALA A 81 3.53 4.06 -9.94
C ALA A 81 3.98 3.54 -8.56
N LEU A 82 3.11 3.55 -7.56
CA LEU A 82 3.43 2.99 -6.24
C LEU A 82 3.73 1.49 -6.30
N ARG A 83 2.99 0.71 -7.10
CA ARG A 83 3.30 -0.72 -7.33
C ARG A 83 4.68 -0.90 -7.93
N LEU A 84 5.00 -0.14 -8.98
CA LEU A 84 6.29 -0.19 -9.66
C LEU A 84 7.43 0.18 -8.73
N ILE A 85 7.31 1.25 -7.96
CA ILE A 85 8.35 1.69 -7.02
C ILE A 85 8.54 0.66 -5.91
N THR A 86 7.46 0.09 -5.39
CA THR A 86 7.52 -0.97 -4.35
C THR A 86 8.12 -2.26 -4.89
N PHE A 87 7.85 -2.60 -6.15
CA PHE A 87 8.42 -3.76 -6.82
C PHE A 87 9.94 -3.63 -6.97
N TRP A 88 10.42 -2.45 -7.39
CA TRP A 88 11.84 -2.13 -7.48
C TRP A 88 12.49 -1.75 -6.15
N ASN A 89 11.93 -2.20 -5.01
CA ASN A 89 12.54 -2.03 -3.70
C ASN A 89 12.96 -3.38 -3.09
N PRO A 90 14.18 -3.85 -3.38
CA PRO A 90 14.72 -5.10 -2.84
C PRO A 90 15.21 -4.90 -1.40
N THR A 91 14.28 -4.73 -0.46
CA THR A 91 14.62 -4.75 0.97
C THR A 91 15.11 -6.13 1.37
N GLY A 92 16.29 -6.22 2.00
CA GLY A 92 16.81 -7.47 2.57
C GLY A 92 17.55 -8.42 1.61
N VAL A 93 17.72 -8.06 0.33
CA VAL A 93 18.44 -8.91 -0.64
C VAL A 93 19.82 -8.34 -0.96
N THR A 94 20.86 -9.17 -0.82
CA THR A 94 22.23 -8.84 -1.25
C THR A 94 22.35 -8.93 -2.77
N LEU A 95 22.18 -7.79 -3.43
CA LEU A 95 22.29 -7.69 -4.88
C LEU A 95 23.67 -7.22 -5.34
N SER A 96 24.07 -7.65 -6.54
CA SER A 96 25.29 -7.17 -7.19
C SER A 96 25.22 -5.64 -7.44
N PRO A 97 26.37 -4.94 -7.53
CA PRO A 97 26.38 -3.51 -7.83
C PRO A 97 25.67 -3.15 -9.14
N GLN A 98 25.78 -4.01 -10.15
CA GLN A 98 25.11 -3.84 -11.45
C GLN A 98 23.59 -3.92 -11.31
N THR A 99 23.09 -4.92 -10.59
CA THR A 99 21.65 -5.08 -10.35
C THR A 99 21.10 -3.95 -9.51
N LYS A 100 21.84 -3.46 -8.51
CA LYS A 100 21.46 -2.26 -7.72
C LYS A 100 21.29 -1.03 -8.61
N ASN A 101 22.18 -0.84 -9.58
CA ASN A 101 22.08 0.27 -10.54
C ASN A 101 20.82 0.15 -11.42
N ILE A 102 20.57 -1.04 -12.00
CA ILE A 102 19.37 -1.29 -12.81
C ILE A 102 18.09 -0.99 -12.02
N ILE A 103 18.02 -1.45 -10.78
CA ILE A 103 16.87 -1.23 -9.89
C ILE A 103 16.69 0.26 -9.59
N GLN A 104 17.78 0.97 -9.28
CA GLN A 104 17.73 2.42 -9.04
C GLN A 104 17.26 3.17 -10.28
N MET A 105 17.76 2.82 -11.47
CA MET A 105 17.31 3.42 -12.73
C MET A 105 15.83 3.17 -12.99
N ALA A 106 15.35 1.94 -12.78
CA ALA A 106 13.94 1.59 -12.96
C ALA A 106 13.04 2.36 -11.98
N ARG A 107 13.45 2.47 -10.71
CA ARG A 107 12.74 3.26 -9.70
C ARG A 107 12.68 4.74 -10.07
N ASN A 108 13.81 5.33 -10.44
CA ASN A 108 13.87 6.74 -10.85
C ASN A 108 12.98 7.00 -12.07
N ARG A 109 12.95 6.06 -13.03
CA ARG A 109 12.06 6.15 -14.18
C ARG A 109 10.59 6.16 -13.75
N ALA A 110 10.17 5.26 -12.85
CA ALA A 110 8.80 5.23 -12.36
C ALA A 110 8.39 6.54 -11.67
N VAL A 111 9.27 7.13 -10.84
CA VAL A 111 9.03 8.42 -10.18
C VAL A 111 8.93 9.56 -11.19
N ASN A 112 9.81 9.59 -12.18
CA ASN A 112 9.81 10.63 -13.22
C ASN A 112 8.56 10.56 -14.10
N GLU A 113 8.09 9.36 -14.45
CA GLU A 113 6.84 9.18 -15.21
C GLU A 113 5.63 9.63 -14.39
N LEU A 114 5.60 9.36 -13.08
CA LEU A 114 4.55 9.87 -12.20
C LEU A 114 4.55 11.41 -12.14
N TYR A 115 5.74 12.02 -12.02
CA TYR A 115 5.88 13.47 -12.01
C TYR A 115 5.40 14.14 -13.32
N ARG A 116 5.80 13.56 -14.46
CA ARG A 116 5.33 14.00 -15.79
C ARG A 116 3.82 13.89 -15.90
N TRP A 117 3.27 12.76 -15.46
CA TRP A 117 1.84 12.54 -15.48
C TRP A 117 1.09 13.60 -14.65
N TYR A 118 1.56 13.97 -13.45
CA TYR A 118 0.95 15.07 -12.69
C TYR A 118 0.98 16.40 -13.44
N SER A 119 2.08 16.69 -14.13
CA SER A 119 2.23 17.91 -14.93
C SER A 119 1.24 17.91 -16.11
N ASP A 120 1.10 16.78 -16.80
CA ASP A 120 0.17 16.60 -17.91
C ASP A 120 -1.30 16.70 -17.46
N GLN A 121 -1.60 16.24 -16.25
CA GLN A 121 -2.93 16.36 -15.63
C GLN A 121 -3.19 17.70 -14.95
N HIS A 122 -2.25 18.64 -15.00
CA HIS A 122 -2.38 20.00 -14.44
C HIS A 122 -2.66 20.00 -12.94
N PHE A 123 -2.08 19.07 -12.18
CA PHE A 123 -2.15 19.11 -10.72
C PHE A 123 -1.48 20.38 -10.18
N GLU A 124 -2.11 21.03 -9.21
CA GLU A 124 -1.46 22.08 -8.44
C GLU A 124 -0.47 21.48 -7.44
N ALA A 125 0.62 22.21 -7.16
CA ALA A 125 1.65 21.79 -6.21
C ALA A 125 2.19 20.36 -6.44
N VAL A 126 2.56 20.05 -7.68
CA VAL A 126 3.06 18.72 -8.12
C VAL A 126 4.16 18.16 -7.20
N ASP A 127 5.12 18.99 -6.78
CA ASP A 127 6.21 18.56 -5.91
C ASP A 127 5.70 18.08 -4.54
N THR A 128 4.76 18.81 -3.94
CA THR A 128 4.12 18.43 -2.68
C THR A 128 3.30 17.17 -2.84
N ARG A 129 2.55 17.04 -3.94
CA ARG A 129 1.75 15.85 -4.23
C ARG A 129 2.62 14.61 -4.38
N LEU A 130 3.69 14.71 -5.18
CA LEU A 130 4.65 13.62 -5.36
C LEU A 130 5.29 13.24 -4.03
N GLY A 131 5.71 14.21 -3.23
CA GLY A 131 6.26 13.96 -1.89
C GLY A 131 5.29 13.18 -1.00
N ASN A 132 4.04 13.61 -0.92
CA ASN A 132 3.00 12.94 -0.13
C ASN A 132 2.76 11.50 -0.59
N VAL A 133 2.72 11.26 -1.91
CA VAL A 133 2.57 9.90 -2.45
C VAL A 133 3.78 9.03 -2.15
N LEU A 134 5.01 9.55 -2.26
CA LEU A 134 6.22 8.81 -1.92
C LEU A 134 6.32 8.47 -0.42
N LEU A 135 5.77 9.32 0.46
CA LEU A 135 5.73 9.04 1.90
C LEU A 135 4.88 7.81 2.25
N LEU A 136 3.92 7.42 1.41
CA LEU A 136 3.15 6.18 1.58
C LEU A 136 4.00 4.92 1.43
N LEU A 137 5.18 5.00 0.79
CA LEU A 137 6.07 3.84 0.66
C LEU A 137 6.63 3.40 2.01
N CYS A 138 6.77 4.31 2.97
CA CYS A 138 7.27 4.02 4.31
C CYS A 138 6.37 2.99 5.04
N PRO A 139 5.07 3.23 5.23
CA PRO A 139 4.20 2.23 5.85
C PRO A 139 4.08 0.96 5.00
N ILE A 140 4.03 1.05 3.66
CA ILE A 140 3.98 -0.12 2.76
C ILE A 140 5.18 -1.06 2.98
N THR A 141 6.39 -0.49 3.08
CA THR A 141 7.62 -1.28 3.30
C THR A 141 7.70 -1.83 4.72
N ALA A 142 7.25 -1.08 5.73
CA ALA A 142 7.20 -1.55 7.12
C ALA A 142 6.30 -2.79 7.27
N ILE A 143 5.13 -2.78 6.66
CA ILE A 143 4.20 -3.93 6.69
C ILE A 143 4.77 -5.13 5.92
N ARG A 144 5.54 -4.88 4.86
CA ARG A 144 6.21 -5.96 4.14
C ARG A 144 7.30 -6.62 4.98
N LEU A 145 8.02 -5.85 5.80
CA LEU A 145 9.06 -6.35 6.68
C LEU A 145 8.51 -7.10 7.90
N SER A 146 7.40 -6.64 8.50
CA SER A 146 6.75 -7.37 9.60
C SER A 146 6.31 -8.77 9.15
N ASN A 147 5.71 -8.89 7.97
CA ASN A 147 5.33 -10.18 7.39
C ASN A 147 6.50 -11.11 7.06
N HIS A 148 7.74 -10.59 6.96
CA HIS A 148 8.93 -11.40 6.71
C HIS A 148 9.63 -11.85 8.00
N LEU A 149 9.56 -11.07 9.08
CA LEU A 149 10.15 -11.42 10.37
C LEU A 149 9.34 -12.46 11.16
N ASP A 150 8.05 -12.62 10.83
CA ASP A 150 7.17 -13.60 11.49
C ASP A 150 7.20 -15.00 10.82
N ASN A 151 8.05 -15.22 9.82
CA ASN A 151 8.18 -16.49 9.07
C ASN A 151 9.52 -17.22 9.30
N GLU A 152 10.32 -16.81 10.29
CA GLU A 152 11.52 -17.52 10.78
C GLU A 152 11.31 -18.02 12.21
#